data_AF-A0A7L3EWM7-F1
#
_entry.id   AF-A0A7L3EWM7-F1
#
_cell.length_a   1.000
_cell.length_b   1.000
_cell.length_c   1.000
_cell.angle_alpha   90.00
_cell.angle_beta   90.00
_cell.angle_gamma   90.00
#
_symmetry.space_group_name_H-M   'P 1'
#
loop_
_entity.id
_entity.type
_entity.pdbx_description
1 polymer ?
#
loop_
_entity_poly.entity_id
_entity_poly.type
_entity_poly.pdbx_seq_one_letter_code
_entity_poly.pdbx_strand_id
1 'polypeptide(L)'
;MTIFCSHCHRPLQAEMSCLPRRGKQAPSTSKPFRSTKSASKARRDQINVELQALRSLLPISTREKERLSYLHTMALVCLRLRGAQLFPPGSAPPAGPTLGSELLSLLPGFLLVLSASGKLVYVSENVAQVLGLSMVELLAQGDSIFDILDGRVREEVRKKLLLAQEEPGREVTFVSEMRTSKAFRARHGGDRAVAVRGRFTASRCPASPSTAAFLALCTPVTWSDGDASSQDSLFQSTHTLDMTFIDITESVTYHLGYPRQELIGQSWYSLLHPEDTDLAAAQHRAL
;
A
#
# COMPACT_ATOMS: atom_id res chain seq x y z
N MET A 1 19.56 -37.30 -59.52
CA MET A 1 18.31 -37.71 -58.82
C MET A 1 17.23 -36.70 -59.15
N THR A 2 16.23 -37.09 -59.92
CA THR A 2 15.09 -36.24 -60.31
C THR A 2 13.97 -36.48 -59.29
N ILE A 3 13.49 -35.43 -58.63
CA ILE A 3 12.44 -35.56 -57.60
C ILE A 3 11.06 -35.45 -58.28
N PHE A 4 10.21 -36.47 -58.08
CA PHE A 4 8.88 -36.56 -58.68
C PHE A 4 7.79 -36.25 -57.65
N CYS A 5 6.70 -35.63 -58.09
CA CYS A 5 5.53 -35.40 -57.23
C CYS A 5 4.79 -36.73 -56.94
N SER A 6 4.52 -37.00 -55.67
CA SER A 6 3.91 -38.25 -55.19
C SER A 6 2.42 -38.44 -55.49
N HIS A 7 1.76 -37.47 -56.14
CA HIS A 7 0.34 -37.56 -56.49
C HIS A 7 0.07 -37.71 -57.99
N CYS A 8 1.01 -37.31 -58.85
CA CYS A 8 0.84 -37.37 -60.32
C CYS A 8 2.09 -37.82 -61.09
N HIS A 9 3.18 -38.17 -60.39
CA HIS A 9 4.42 -38.74 -60.93
C HIS A 9 5.13 -37.96 -62.06
N ARG A 10 4.96 -36.64 -62.11
CA ARG A 10 5.72 -35.77 -63.05
C ARG A 10 6.95 -35.13 -62.37
N PRO A 11 8.04 -34.89 -63.13
CA PRO A 11 9.25 -34.28 -62.60
C PRO A 11 9.03 -32.78 -62.34
N LEU A 12 9.36 -32.30 -61.14
CA LEU A 12 9.18 -30.89 -60.79
C LEU A 12 10.34 -30.07 -61.37
N GLN A 13 10.07 -29.24 -62.39
CA GLN A 13 11.02 -28.25 -62.89
C GLN A 13 10.81 -26.90 -62.19
N ALA A 14 11.92 -26.25 -61.83
CA ALA A 14 11.92 -24.97 -61.15
C ALA A 14 11.54 -23.82 -62.11
N GLU A 15 10.59 -23.02 -61.64
CA GLU A 15 10.21 -21.67 -62.08
C GLU A 15 9.28 -21.47 -63.29
N MET A 16 8.47 -20.42 -63.10
CA MET A 16 7.66 -19.64 -64.03
C MET A 16 6.23 -20.12 -64.37
N SER A 17 5.31 -19.59 -63.55
CA SER A 17 4.03 -18.95 -63.92
C SER A 17 3.23 -19.52 -65.10
N CYS A 18 2.07 -20.13 -64.78
CA CYS A 18 0.98 -20.33 -65.73
C CYS A 18 -0.35 -19.95 -65.05
N LEU A 19 -0.96 -18.85 -65.49
CA LEU A 19 -2.38 -18.55 -65.24
C LEU A 19 -3.25 -19.45 -66.13
N PRO A 20 -4.38 -19.99 -65.63
CA PRO A 20 -5.46 -20.46 -66.50
C PRO A 20 -6.64 -19.48 -66.55
N ARG A 21 -7.07 -19.17 -67.77
CA ARG A 21 -8.36 -18.57 -68.15
C ARG A 21 -9.53 -19.35 -67.52
N ARG A 22 -10.48 -18.67 -66.86
CA ARG A 22 -11.81 -19.24 -66.58
C ARG A 22 -12.90 -18.17 -66.57
N GLY A 23 -13.92 -18.39 -67.41
CA GLY A 23 -15.34 -18.10 -67.21
C GLY A 23 -15.78 -16.67 -66.88
N LYS A 24 -16.66 -16.11 -67.73
CA LYS A 24 -17.53 -14.97 -67.37
C LYS A 24 -18.30 -15.30 -66.09
N GLN A 25 -17.89 -14.73 -64.96
CA GLN A 25 -18.70 -14.54 -63.76
C GLN A 25 -18.76 -13.04 -63.48
N ALA A 26 -19.95 -12.58 -63.08
CA ALA A 26 -20.26 -11.20 -62.70
C ALA A 26 -19.20 -10.63 -61.73
N PRO A 27 -18.98 -9.31 -61.70
CA PRO A 27 -17.92 -8.73 -60.88
C PRO A 27 -18.23 -8.99 -59.40
N SER A 28 -17.59 -10.01 -58.82
CA SER A 28 -17.56 -10.16 -57.37
C SER A 28 -16.78 -8.98 -56.84
N THR A 29 -17.48 -8.04 -56.20
CA THR A 29 -16.88 -6.95 -55.45
C THR A 29 -15.81 -7.53 -54.54
N SER A 30 -14.55 -7.19 -54.80
CA SER A 30 -13.46 -7.49 -53.89
C SER A 30 -13.88 -6.92 -52.53
N LYS A 31 -14.04 -7.79 -51.51
CA LYS A 31 -14.26 -7.30 -50.15
C LYS A 31 -13.10 -6.35 -49.86
N PRO A 32 -13.35 -5.05 -49.65
CA PRO A 32 -12.26 -4.13 -49.40
C PRO A 32 -11.55 -4.62 -48.15
N PHE A 33 -10.21 -4.56 -48.14
CA PHE A 33 -9.40 -4.76 -46.95
C PHE A 33 -9.99 -3.85 -45.86
N ARG A 34 -10.82 -4.43 -44.97
CA ARG A 34 -11.54 -3.66 -43.96
C ARG A 34 -10.47 -3.10 -43.04
N SER A 35 -10.24 -1.80 -43.14
CA SER A 35 -9.29 -1.09 -42.30
C SER A 35 -9.65 -1.36 -40.84
N THR A 36 -8.86 -2.18 -40.16
CA THR A 36 -9.02 -2.49 -38.73
C THR A 36 -8.79 -1.25 -37.85
N LYS A 37 -8.30 -0.16 -38.44
CA LYS A 37 -8.05 1.13 -37.79
C LYS A 37 -9.33 1.77 -37.24
N SER A 38 -10.44 1.75 -37.97
CA SER A 38 -11.70 2.36 -37.51
C SER A 38 -12.33 1.56 -36.37
N ALA A 39 -12.32 0.22 -36.46
CA ALA A 39 -12.78 -0.66 -35.39
C ALA A 39 -11.91 -0.57 -34.12
N SER A 40 -10.58 -0.49 -34.28
CA SER A 40 -9.66 -0.30 -33.15
C SER A 40 -9.83 1.08 -32.50
N LYS A 41 -10.08 2.13 -33.29
CA LYS A 41 -10.43 3.45 -32.77
C LYS A 41 -11.74 3.43 -31.99
N ALA A 42 -12.81 2.88 -32.56
CA ALA A 42 -14.11 2.77 -31.88
C ALA A 42 -13.99 2.01 -30.55
N ARG A 43 -13.20 0.93 -30.49
CA ARG A 43 -12.94 0.20 -29.24
C ARG A 43 -12.21 1.06 -28.20
N ARG A 44 -11.18 1.81 -28.60
CA ARG A 44 -10.45 2.72 -27.69
C ARG A 44 -11.34 3.85 -27.19
N ASP A 45 -12.16 4.40 -28.07
CA ASP A 45 -13.12 5.45 -27.73
C ASP A 45 -14.16 4.91 -26.72
N GLN A 46 -14.67 3.68 -26.89
CA GLN A 46 -15.54 3.03 -25.89
C GLN A 46 -14.85 2.84 -24.54
N ILE A 47 -13.60 2.34 -24.51
CA ILE A 47 -12.84 2.16 -23.26
C ILE A 47 -12.67 3.51 -22.53
N ASN A 48 -12.40 4.59 -23.27
CA ASN A 48 -12.27 5.92 -22.67
C ASN A 48 -13.59 6.42 -22.07
N VAL A 49 -14.73 6.15 -22.72
CA VAL A 49 -16.07 6.48 -22.19
C VAL A 49 -16.34 5.73 -20.89
N GLU A 50 -16.11 4.41 -20.86
CA GLU A 50 -16.30 3.61 -19.65
C GLU A 50 -15.37 4.07 -18.51
N LEU A 51 -14.12 4.41 -18.83
CA LEU A 51 -13.16 4.88 -17.83
C LEU A 51 -13.54 6.25 -17.25
N GLN A 52 -14.12 7.14 -18.06
CA GLN A 52 -14.69 8.40 -17.59
C GLN A 52 -15.91 8.17 -16.70
N ALA A 53 -16.78 7.21 -17.05
CA ALA A 53 -17.91 6.82 -16.21
C ALA A 53 -17.44 6.26 -14.86
N LEU A 54 -16.44 5.37 -14.84
CA LEU A 54 -15.85 4.87 -13.59
C LEU A 54 -15.26 5.99 -12.73
N ARG A 55 -14.56 6.95 -13.35
CA ARG A 55 -13.97 8.10 -12.67
C ARG A 55 -15.03 9.00 -12.02
N SER A 56 -16.16 9.22 -12.70
CA SER A 56 -17.22 10.08 -12.17
C SER A 56 -17.87 9.51 -10.90
N LEU A 57 -17.89 8.17 -10.78
CA LEU A 57 -18.41 7.43 -9.62
C LEU A 57 -17.49 7.40 -8.39
N LEU A 58 -16.22 7.80 -8.52
CA LEU A 58 -15.30 7.79 -7.38
C LEU A 58 -15.71 8.83 -6.30
N PRO A 59 -15.65 8.49 -5.01
CA PRO A 59 -16.04 9.38 -3.90
C PRO A 59 -14.89 10.34 -3.54
N ILE A 60 -14.47 11.15 -4.50
CA ILE A 60 -13.42 12.18 -4.36
C ILE A 60 -13.88 13.47 -5.02
N SER A 61 -13.19 14.59 -4.75
CA SER A 61 -13.59 15.89 -5.30
C SER A 61 -13.47 15.93 -6.84
N THR A 62 -14.26 16.77 -7.49
CA THR A 62 -14.20 16.97 -8.95
C THR A 62 -12.81 17.41 -9.41
N ARG A 63 -12.16 18.30 -8.65
CA ARG A 63 -10.79 18.76 -8.91
C ARG A 63 -9.78 17.63 -8.88
N GLU A 64 -9.93 16.65 -7.99
CA GLU A 64 -9.05 15.48 -7.95
C GLU A 64 -9.30 14.56 -9.14
N LYS A 65 -10.58 14.31 -9.49
CA LYS A 65 -10.96 13.48 -10.65
C LYS A 65 -10.29 13.96 -11.94
N GLU A 66 -10.27 15.26 -12.19
CA GLU A 66 -9.67 15.85 -13.40
C GLU A 66 -8.16 15.58 -13.51
N ARG A 67 -7.46 15.49 -12.38
CA ARG A 67 -6.00 15.29 -12.32
C ARG A 67 -5.59 13.82 -12.38
N LEU A 68 -6.54 12.88 -12.31
CA LEU A 68 -6.23 11.45 -12.32
C LEU A 68 -5.77 11.00 -13.71
N SER A 69 -4.69 10.23 -13.74
CA SER A 69 -4.35 9.40 -14.89
C SER A 69 -5.31 8.21 -15.01
N TYR A 70 -5.29 7.54 -16.15
CA TYR A 70 -6.05 6.29 -16.35
C TYR A 70 -5.62 5.19 -15.38
N LEU A 71 -4.30 5.08 -15.12
CA LEU A 71 -3.75 4.15 -14.14
C LEU A 71 -4.28 4.44 -12.73
N HIS A 72 -4.24 5.70 -12.30
CA HIS A 72 -4.73 6.11 -10.98
C HIS A 72 -6.23 5.87 -10.83
N THR A 73 -7.01 6.14 -11.89
CA THR A 73 -8.45 5.85 -11.90
C THR A 73 -8.69 4.36 -11.64
N MET A 74 -7.98 3.49 -12.35
CA MET A 74 -8.10 2.04 -12.15
C MET A 74 -7.63 1.60 -10.76
N ALA A 75 -6.53 2.13 -10.25
CA ALA A 75 -6.04 1.80 -8.91
C ALA A 75 -7.09 2.10 -7.82
N LEU A 76 -7.75 3.27 -7.92
CA LEU A 76 -8.84 3.67 -7.02
C LEU A 76 -10.07 2.77 -7.16
N VAL A 77 -10.50 2.47 -8.39
CA VAL A 77 -11.62 1.56 -8.64
C VAL A 77 -11.32 0.18 -8.04
N CYS A 78 -10.13 -0.37 -8.29
CA CYS A 78 -9.72 -1.65 -7.72
C CYS A 78 -9.63 -1.62 -6.19
N LEU A 79 -9.19 -0.51 -5.59
CA LEU A 79 -9.21 -0.35 -4.13
C LEU A 79 -10.65 -0.36 -3.59
N ARG A 80 -11.56 0.39 -4.22
CA ARG A 80 -12.97 0.48 -3.81
C ARG A 80 -13.69 -0.87 -3.93
N LEU A 81 -13.44 -1.62 -5.01
CA LEU A 81 -14.01 -2.95 -5.19
C LEU A 81 -13.52 -3.93 -4.13
N ARG A 82 -12.22 -3.92 -3.80
CA ARG A 82 -11.65 -4.71 -2.69
C ARG A 82 -12.28 -4.33 -1.35
N GLY A 83 -12.44 -3.03 -1.09
CA GLY A 83 -13.11 -2.52 0.09
C GLY A 83 -14.56 -3.01 0.22
N ALA A 84 -15.33 -2.92 -0.86
CA ALA A 84 -16.73 -3.35 -0.89
C ALA A 84 -16.89 -4.87 -0.69
N GLN A 85 -15.92 -5.68 -1.12
CA GLN A 85 -15.91 -7.13 -0.87
C GLN A 85 -15.69 -7.47 0.60
N LEU A 86 -14.89 -6.67 1.32
CA LEU A 86 -14.57 -6.88 2.73
C LEU A 86 -15.60 -6.26 3.68
N PHE A 87 -16.14 -5.10 3.29
CA PHE A 87 -17.12 -4.31 4.04
C PHE A 87 -18.34 -4.06 3.15
N PRO A 88 -19.25 -5.06 3.02
CA PRO A 88 -20.42 -4.92 2.18
C PRO A 88 -21.36 -3.81 2.69
N PRO A 89 -21.99 -3.03 1.79
CA PRO A 89 -22.92 -1.99 2.18
C PRO A 89 -24.09 -2.58 2.97
N GLY A 90 -24.31 -2.08 4.19
CA GLY A 90 -25.36 -2.54 5.10
C GLY A 90 -24.87 -3.30 6.35
N SER A 91 -23.57 -3.61 6.47
CA SER A 91 -23.01 -4.28 7.65
C SER A 91 -22.65 -3.34 8.81
N ALA A 92 -22.77 -2.03 8.63
CA ALA A 92 -22.42 -1.02 9.63
C ALA A 92 -23.63 -0.15 10.00
N PRO A 93 -23.79 0.25 11.27
CA PRO A 93 -24.78 1.25 11.64
C PRO A 93 -24.50 2.57 10.89
N PRO A 94 -25.52 3.39 10.60
CA PRO A 94 -25.34 4.66 9.91
C PRO A 94 -24.52 5.62 10.78
N ALA A 95 -23.19 5.64 10.59
CA ALA A 95 -22.34 6.67 11.15
C ALA A 95 -22.53 7.95 10.32
N GLY A 96 -22.86 9.05 11.00
CA GLY A 96 -23.03 10.35 10.34
C GLY A 96 -21.78 10.77 9.58
N PRO A 97 -21.90 11.36 8.38
CA PRO A 97 -20.77 11.69 7.49
C PRO A 97 -19.79 12.72 8.08
N THR A 98 -20.22 13.48 9.10
CA THR A 98 -19.43 14.57 9.70
C THR A 98 -18.38 14.07 10.70
N LEU A 99 -18.64 12.97 11.41
CA LEU A 99 -17.73 12.48 12.46
C LEU A 99 -16.42 11.94 11.89
N GLY A 100 -16.43 11.46 10.65
CA GLY A 100 -15.29 10.76 10.04
C GLY A 100 -14.08 11.66 9.80
N SER A 101 -14.27 12.83 9.18
CA SER A 101 -13.15 13.72 8.83
C SER A 101 -12.52 14.39 10.05
N GLU A 102 -13.36 14.86 10.99
CA GLU A 102 -12.88 15.41 12.27
C GLU A 102 -12.14 14.34 13.08
N LEU A 103 -12.67 13.12 13.19
CA LEU A 103 -12.00 12.03 13.87
C LEU A 103 -10.64 11.69 13.23
N LEU A 104 -10.57 11.64 11.89
CA LEU A 104 -9.31 11.41 11.20
C LEU A 104 -8.29 12.53 11.47
N SER A 105 -8.73 13.79 11.62
CA SER A 105 -7.83 14.90 11.96
C SER A 105 -7.28 14.83 13.39
N LEU A 106 -8.00 14.16 14.30
CA LEU A 106 -7.61 14.00 15.70
C LEU A 106 -6.75 12.76 15.95
N LEU A 107 -6.68 11.82 15.00
CA LEU A 107 -5.87 10.62 15.17
C LEU A 107 -4.37 10.97 15.15
N PRO A 108 -3.55 10.37 16.02
CA PRO A 108 -2.10 10.60 16.06
C PRO A 108 -1.35 9.93 14.89
N GLY A 109 -2.04 9.60 13.80
CA GLY A 109 -1.58 8.77 12.70
C GLY A 109 -2.70 8.49 11.71
N PHE A 110 -2.49 7.54 10.81
CA PHE A 110 -3.47 7.18 9.78
C PHE A 110 -3.94 5.72 9.93
N LEU A 111 -5.13 5.43 9.41
CA LEU A 111 -5.70 4.08 9.38
C LEU A 111 -5.27 3.37 8.10
N LEU A 112 -4.93 2.10 8.25
CA LEU A 112 -4.54 1.20 7.18
C LEU A 112 -5.34 -0.09 7.30
N VAL A 113 -5.94 -0.53 6.19
CA VAL A 113 -6.62 -1.83 6.11
C VAL A 113 -6.03 -2.65 4.99
N LEU A 114 -5.68 -3.89 5.29
CA LEU A 114 -5.11 -4.85 4.35
C LEU A 114 -6.00 -6.09 4.22
N SER A 115 -5.96 -6.75 3.07
CA SER A 115 -6.46 -8.12 2.92
C SER A 115 -5.54 -9.11 3.64
N ALA A 116 -6.01 -10.35 3.80
CA ALA A 116 -5.17 -11.48 4.22
C ALA A 116 -3.87 -11.64 3.42
N SER A 117 -3.89 -11.31 2.13
CA SER A 117 -2.70 -11.34 1.26
C SER A 117 -1.76 -10.15 1.41
N GLY A 118 -2.07 -9.18 2.28
CA GLY A 118 -1.28 -7.95 2.47
C GLY A 118 -1.56 -6.86 1.45
N LYS A 119 -2.59 -7.01 0.60
CA LYS A 119 -3.00 -5.98 -0.36
C LYS A 119 -3.75 -4.86 0.35
N LEU A 120 -3.52 -3.63 -0.08
CA LEU A 120 -4.23 -2.46 0.42
C LEU A 120 -5.73 -2.56 0.13
N VAL A 121 -6.54 -2.24 1.12
CA VAL A 121 -8.01 -2.23 1.02
C VAL A 121 -8.54 -0.83 1.31
N TYR A 122 -7.96 -0.17 2.30
CA TYR A 122 -8.27 1.20 2.65
C TYR A 122 -7.05 1.88 3.28
N VAL A 123 -6.90 3.17 2.99
CA VAL A 123 -5.96 4.07 3.65
C VAL A 123 -6.72 5.36 3.92
N SER A 124 -6.64 5.90 5.12
CA SER A 124 -7.32 7.16 5.44
C SER A 124 -6.64 8.36 4.78
N GLU A 125 -7.43 9.41 4.53
CA GLU A 125 -6.99 10.62 3.81
C GLU A 125 -5.86 11.38 4.53
N ASN A 126 -5.83 11.31 5.87
CA ASN A 126 -4.80 11.94 6.69
C ASN A 126 -3.39 11.32 6.54
N VAL A 127 -3.23 10.24 5.76
CA VAL A 127 -1.91 9.69 5.39
C VAL A 127 -1.00 10.75 4.74
N ALA A 128 -1.58 11.72 4.03
CA ALA A 128 -0.84 12.81 3.42
C ALA A 128 -0.15 13.72 4.45
N GLN A 129 -0.68 13.79 5.69
CA GLN A 129 -0.06 14.56 6.77
C GLN A 129 1.19 13.86 7.32
N VAL A 130 1.19 12.53 7.30
CA VAL A 130 2.25 11.69 7.87
C VAL A 130 3.37 11.41 6.87
N LEU A 131 3.02 11.01 5.63
CA LEU A 131 3.98 10.59 4.60
C LEU A 131 4.17 11.64 3.49
N GLY A 132 3.32 12.67 3.44
CA GLY A 132 3.31 13.64 2.34
C GLY A 132 2.82 13.09 1.01
N LEU A 133 2.28 11.87 0.99
CA LEU A 133 1.72 11.18 -0.18
C LEU A 133 0.20 11.16 -0.07
N SER A 134 -0.50 11.50 -1.14
CA SER A 134 -1.94 11.25 -1.24
C SER A 134 -2.23 9.74 -1.32
N MET A 135 -3.46 9.34 -1.00
CA MET A 135 -3.91 7.96 -1.16
C MET A 135 -3.66 7.45 -2.59
N VAL A 136 -3.90 8.30 -3.59
CA VAL A 136 -3.71 7.98 -5.01
C VAL A 136 -2.24 7.69 -5.33
N GLU A 137 -1.34 8.55 -4.85
CA GLU A 137 0.10 8.39 -5.08
C GLU A 137 0.66 7.16 -4.37
N LEU A 138 0.16 6.88 -3.16
CA LEU A 138 0.55 5.68 -2.42
C LEU A 138 0.17 4.41 -3.18
N LEU A 139 -1.06 4.35 -3.70
CA LEU A 139 -1.53 3.23 -4.54
C LEU A 139 -0.81 3.12 -5.88
N ALA A 140 -0.29 4.22 -6.41
CA ALA A 140 0.49 4.20 -7.64
C ALA A 140 1.87 3.58 -7.43
N GLN A 141 2.40 3.59 -6.20
CA GLN A 141 3.68 2.95 -5.86
C GLN A 141 3.55 1.43 -5.73
N GLY A 142 2.42 0.95 -5.21
CA GLY A 142 2.15 -0.48 -5.06
C GLY A 142 0.73 -0.74 -4.56
N ASP A 143 0.21 -1.94 -4.85
CA ASP A 143 -1.10 -2.38 -4.37
C ASP A 143 -1.02 -3.17 -3.05
N SER A 144 0.20 -3.39 -2.56
CA SER A 144 0.55 -4.20 -1.39
C SER A 144 1.34 -3.39 -0.36
N ILE A 145 1.14 -3.69 0.92
CA ILE A 145 1.92 -3.06 2.00
C ILE A 145 3.42 -3.30 1.80
N PHE A 146 3.80 -4.48 1.32
CA PHE A 146 5.19 -4.88 1.14
C PHE A 146 5.95 -4.01 0.13
N ASP A 147 5.24 -3.37 -0.81
CA ASP A 147 5.85 -2.45 -1.79
C ASP A 147 6.18 -1.08 -1.17
N ILE A 148 5.50 -0.73 -0.07
CA ILE A 148 5.65 0.54 0.64
C ILE A 148 6.72 0.43 1.75
N LEU A 149 6.87 -0.75 2.35
CA LEU A 149 7.85 -1.00 3.42
C LEU A 149 9.29 -1.12 2.90
N ASP A 150 10.26 -0.76 3.74
CA ASP A 150 11.67 -1.08 3.53
C ASP A 150 11.90 -2.60 3.41
N GLY A 151 12.79 -2.98 2.50
CA GLY A 151 13.08 -4.38 2.15
C GLY A 151 13.61 -5.20 3.34
N ARG A 152 14.32 -4.56 4.28
CA ARG A 152 14.87 -5.22 5.48
C ARG A 152 13.81 -5.80 6.41
N VAL A 153 12.64 -5.16 6.49
CA VAL A 153 11.58 -5.53 7.44
C VAL A 153 10.48 -6.38 6.76
N ARG A 154 10.53 -6.51 5.43
CA ARG A 154 9.48 -7.13 4.62
C ARG A 154 9.16 -8.58 5.02
N GLU A 155 10.19 -9.42 5.14
CA GLU A 155 10.01 -10.85 5.47
C GLU A 155 9.50 -11.05 6.89
N GLU A 156 10.01 -10.27 7.84
CA GLU A 156 9.58 -10.34 9.24
C GLU A 156 8.12 -9.91 9.40
N VAL A 157 7.72 -8.82 8.73
CA VAL A 157 6.32 -8.38 8.71
C VAL A 157 5.42 -9.42 8.05
N ARG A 158 5.87 -10.02 6.95
CA ARG A 158 5.12 -11.08 6.26
C ARG A 158 4.84 -12.26 7.20
N LYS A 159 5.86 -12.70 7.94
CA LYS A 159 5.73 -13.78 8.94
C LYS A 159 4.78 -13.39 10.07
N LYS A 160 4.92 -12.18 10.62
CA LYS A 160 4.03 -11.66 11.69
C LYS A 160 2.57 -11.62 11.25
N LEU A 161 2.31 -11.13 10.03
CA LEU A 161 0.96 -11.08 9.48
C LEU A 161 0.39 -12.48 9.24
N LEU A 162 1.18 -13.44 8.74
CA LEU A 162 0.72 -14.81 8.54
C LEU A 162 0.33 -15.48 9.87
N LEU A 163 1.17 -15.36 10.90
CA LEU A 163 0.87 -15.90 12.23
C LEU A 163 -0.38 -15.27 12.84
N ALA A 164 -0.56 -13.96 12.68
CA ALA A 164 -1.75 -13.27 13.19
C ALA A 164 -3.02 -13.58 12.40
N GLN A 165 -2.90 -14.09 11.18
CA GLN A 165 -4.05 -14.58 10.42
C GLN A 165 -4.58 -15.91 10.98
N GLU A 166 -3.69 -16.77 11.51
CA GLU A 166 -4.05 -18.04 12.16
C GLU A 166 -4.72 -17.82 13.52
N GLU A 167 -4.41 -16.71 14.20
CA GLU A 167 -4.98 -16.33 15.50
C GLU A 167 -5.76 -14.99 15.43
N PRO A 168 -7.03 -15.00 14.99
CA PRO A 168 -7.83 -13.79 14.85
C PRO A 168 -7.95 -13.05 16.18
N GLY A 169 -7.65 -11.76 16.18
CA GLY A 169 -7.65 -10.92 17.39
C GLY A 169 -6.28 -10.73 18.03
N ARG A 170 -5.26 -11.52 17.65
CA ARG A 170 -3.88 -11.27 18.06
C ARG A 170 -3.41 -9.92 17.54
N GLU A 171 -2.86 -9.13 18.44
CA GLU A 171 -2.29 -7.83 18.11
C GLU A 171 -0.91 -8.00 17.48
N VAL A 172 -0.70 -7.31 16.37
CA VAL A 172 0.56 -7.25 15.64
C VAL A 172 1.10 -5.85 15.73
N THR A 173 2.33 -5.75 16.20
CA THR A 173 3.09 -4.51 16.25
C THR A 173 4.42 -4.67 15.54
N PHE A 174 4.76 -3.66 14.74
CA PHE A 174 6.07 -3.51 14.14
C PHE A 174 6.32 -2.05 13.78
N VAL A 175 7.59 -1.67 13.67
CA VAL A 175 8.01 -0.38 13.13
C VAL A 175 8.62 -0.64 11.76
N SER A 176 8.31 0.23 10.80
CA SER A 176 8.94 0.16 9.49
C SER A 176 9.16 1.56 8.93
N GLU A 177 10.25 1.72 8.20
CA GLU A 177 10.52 2.92 7.43
C GLU A 177 9.64 2.91 6.18
N MET A 178 8.76 3.91 6.09
CA MET A 178 7.83 4.11 4.99
C MET A 178 8.29 5.26 4.11
N ARG A 179 8.21 5.04 2.80
CA ARG A 179 8.61 6.04 1.81
C ARG A 179 7.75 7.28 1.88
N THR A 180 8.40 8.45 1.94
CA THR A 180 7.72 9.75 1.91
C THR A 180 7.77 10.39 0.52
N SER A 181 6.95 11.41 0.30
CA SER A 181 6.99 12.17 -0.95
C SER A 181 8.27 13.01 -1.07
N LYS A 182 8.69 13.31 -2.31
CA LYS A 182 9.88 14.15 -2.54
C LYS A 182 9.77 15.52 -1.87
N ALA A 183 8.58 16.13 -1.92
CA ALA A 183 8.32 17.42 -1.28
C ALA A 183 8.38 17.32 0.24
N PHE A 184 7.93 16.20 0.81
CA PHE A 184 8.03 15.96 2.24
C PHE A 184 9.49 15.76 2.66
N ARG A 185 10.27 14.97 1.91
CA ARG A 185 11.71 14.79 2.17
C ARG A 185 12.51 16.08 2.17
N ALA A 186 12.17 17.00 1.26
CA ALA A 186 12.81 18.30 1.20
C ALA A 186 12.59 19.15 2.46
N ARG A 187 11.50 18.91 3.21
CA ARG A 187 11.15 19.68 4.42
C ARG A 187 11.48 18.98 5.73
N HIS A 188 11.43 17.66 5.75
CA HIS A 188 11.44 16.86 6.98
C HIS A 188 12.52 15.78 7.04
N GLY A 189 13.41 15.72 6.05
CA GLY A 189 14.35 14.61 5.92
C GLY A 189 13.68 13.35 5.36
N GLY A 190 14.45 12.27 5.19
CA GLY A 190 14.18 11.10 4.36
C GLY A 190 12.85 10.33 4.55
N ASP A 191 12.94 9.01 4.53
CA ASP A 191 11.77 8.18 4.76
C ASP A 191 11.41 8.22 6.26
N ARG A 192 10.15 7.90 6.60
CA ARG A 192 9.62 8.08 7.96
C ARG A 192 9.44 6.73 8.63
N ALA A 193 9.98 6.58 9.84
CA ALA A 193 9.64 5.45 10.69
C ALA A 193 8.18 5.56 11.14
N VAL A 194 7.40 4.51 10.89
CA VAL A 194 5.98 4.43 11.24
C VAL A 194 5.76 3.16 12.06
N ALA A 195 5.21 3.32 13.26
CA ALA A 195 4.75 2.22 14.08
C ALA A 195 3.37 1.78 13.60
N VAL A 196 3.26 0.51 13.22
CA VAL A 196 2.02 -0.12 12.77
C VAL A 196 1.52 -1.03 13.89
N ARG A 197 0.33 -0.74 14.40
CA ARG A 197 -0.36 -1.54 15.42
C ARG A 197 -1.71 -1.96 14.88
N GLY A 198 -1.95 -3.26 14.78
CA GLY A 198 -3.20 -3.76 14.21
C GLY A 198 -3.52 -5.20 14.56
N ARG A 199 -4.65 -5.68 14.06
CA ARG A 199 -5.10 -7.06 14.26
C ARG A 199 -5.94 -7.54 13.07
N PHE A 200 -5.97 -8.85 12.86
CA PHE A 200 -6.92 -9.44 11.94
C PHE A 200 -8.31 -9.49 12.56
N THR A 201 -9.30 -9.06 11.80
CA THR A 201 -10.71 -9.24 12.12
C THR A 201 -11.34 -10.16 11.08
N ALA A 202 -12.13 -11.11 11.55
CA ALA A 202 -12.94 -11.93 10.68
C ALA A 202 -14.14 -11.09 10.20
N SER A 203 -14.24 -10.84 8.90
CA SER A 203 -15.46 -10.28 8.33
C SER A 203 -16.56 -11.34 8.37
N ARG A 204 -17.69 -11.04 9.03
CA ARG A 204 -18.86 -11.90 9.06
C ARG A 204 -19.67 -11.72 7.77
N CYS A 205 -19.14 -12.17 6.64
CA CYS A 205 -19.86 -12.20 5.38
C CYS A 205 -20.39 -13.61 5.10
N PRO A 206 -21.71 -13.82 4.92
CA PRO A 206 -22.29 -15.15 4.72
C PRO A 206 -22.03 -15.76 3.33
N ALA A 207 -21.52 -14.97 2.37
CA ALA A 207 -21.38 -15.40 0.97
C ALA A 207 -20.00 -16.02 0.62
N SER A 208 -18.99 -15.89 1.48
CA SER A 208 -17.68 -16.49 1.27
C SER A 208 -17.01 -16.84 2.60
N PRO A 209 -16.54 -18.07 2.82
CA PRO A 209 -15.76 -18.36 4.01
C PRO A 209 -14.43 -17.61 3.93
N SER A 210 -14.02 -16.97 5.03
CA SER A 210 -12.66 -16.47 5.31
C SER A 210 -12.13 -15.24 4.55
N THR A 211 -12.87 -14.12 4.52
CA THR A 211 -12.25 -12.82 4.18
C THR A 211 -11.81 -12.08 5.45
N ALA A 212 -10.68 -12.48 6.02
CA ALA A 212 -10.05 -11.76 7.12
C ALA A 212 -9.40 -10.47 6.60
N ALA A 213 -9.56 -9.37 7.34
CA ALA A 213 -8.90 -8.10 7.07
C ALA A 213 -8.01 -7.71 8.24
N PHE A 214 -6.81 -7.21 7.94
CA PHE A 214 -5.95 -6.62 8.94
C PHE A 214 -6.29 -5.13 9.07
N LEU A 215 -6.73 -4.70 10.25
CA LEU A 215 -6.96 -3.28 10.54
C LEU A 215 -5.83 -2.77 11.43
N ALA A 216 -5.21 -1.67 11.04
CA ALA A 216 -4.10 -1.08 11.76
C ALA A 216 -4.21 0.44 11.88
N LEU A 217 -3.67 0.94 12.99
CA LEU A 217 -3.32 2.33 13.19
C LEU A 217 -1.81 2.47 12.95
N CYS A 218 -1.46 3.41 12.09
CA CYS A 218 -0.09 3.72 11.69
C CYS A 218 0.29 5.09 12.26
N THR A 219 1.12 5.13 13.30
CA THR A 219 1.55 6.36 13.95
C THR A 219 3.01 6.67 13.60
N PRO A 220 3.34 7.89 13.14
CA PRO A 220 4.74 8.27 12.93
C PRO A 220 5.50 8.17 14.24
N VAL A 221 6.71 7.61 14.16
CA VAL A 221 7.66 7.65 15.27
C VAL A 221 8.30 9.03 15.26
N THR A 222 7.83 9.92 16.12
CA THR A 222 8.40 11.26 16.28
C THR A 222 9.68 11.16 17.09
N TRP A 223 10.82 11.15 16.41
CA TRP A 223 12.06 11.62 17.03
C TRP A 223 11.91 13.13 17.14
N SER A 224 11.71 13.65 18.35
CA SER A 224 11.65 15.08 18.56
C SER A 224 13.01 15.67 18.21
N ASP A 225 13.12 16.33 17.05
CA ASP A 225 14.18 17.32 16.83
C ASP A 225 13.77 18.56 17.63
N GLY A 226 14.04 18.52 18.93
CA GLY A 226 14.36 19.67 19.79
C GLY A 226 13.48 20.92 19.79
N ASP A 227 12.26 20.94 19.26
CA ASP A 227 11.41 22.14 19.35
C ASP A 227 10.65 22.17 20.69
N ALA A 228 11.36 22.69 21.68
CA ALA A 228 11.08 22.68 23.11
C ALA A 228 9.98 23.65 23.56
N SER A 229 8.83 23.71 22.88
CA SER A 229 7.76 24.65 23.28
C SER A 229 6.52 24.01 23.90
N SER A 230 6.43 22.67 24.00
CA SER A 230 5.23 22.03 24.58
C SER A 230 5.42 20.58 25.11
N GLN A 231 6.53 20.27 25.80
CA GLN A 231 6.70 18.95 26.42
C GLN A 231 7.16 18.99 27.88
N ASP A 232 6.29 19.52 28.77
CA ASP A 232 6.40 19.26 30.21
C ASP A 232 5.93 17.84 30.61
N SER A 233 5.51 17.01 29.64
CA SER A 233 5.00 15.65 29.87
C SER A 233 5.99 14.53 29.52
N LEU A 234 7.15 14.85 28.94
CA LEU A 234 8.13 13.86 28.49
C LEU A 234 9.55 14.29 28.89
N PHE A 235 10.41 13.31 29.18
CA PHE A 235 11.85 13.53 29.34
C PHE A 235 12.61 12.88 28.17
N GLN A 236 13.77 13.43 27.83
CA GLN A 236 14.63 12.90 26.78
C GLN A 236 15.93 12.39 27.38
N SER A 237 16.42 11.26 26.88
CA SER A 237 17.70 10.67 27.29
C SER A 237 18.52 10.22 26.08
N THR A 238 19.84 10.32 26.21
CA THR A 238 20.83 9.90 25.23
C THR A 238 21.68 8.81 25.85
N HIS A 239 21.94 7.74 25.10
CA HIS A 239 22.57 6.53 25.62
C HIS A 239 23.75 6.10 24.75
N THR A 240 24.70 5.39 25.35
CA THR A 240 25.68 4.58 24.62
C THR A 240 25.03 3.33 24.02
N LEU A 241 25.76 2.57 23.19
CA LEU A 241 25.25 1.34 22.56
C LEU A 241 24.96 0.20 23.56
N ASP A 242 25.48 0.27 24.78
CA ASP A 242 25.14 -0.64 25.89
C ASP A 242 23.96 -0.13 26.74
N MET A 243 23.23 0.88 26.25
CA MET A 243 22.12 1.56 26.92
C MET A 243 22.51 2.21 28.25
N THR A 244 23.75 2.71 28.34
CA THR A 244 24.21 3.49 29.49
C THR A 244 23.93 4.97 29.27
N PHE A 245 23.33 5.66 30.25
CA PHE A 245 22.94 7.06 30.11
C PHE A 245 24.17 7.97 29.95
N ILE A 246 24.24 8.69 28.83
CA ILE A 246 25.21 9.75 28.58
C ILE A 246 24.64 11.08 29.08
N ASP A 247 23.38 11.34 28.73
CA ASP A 247 22.69 12.57 29.08
C ASP A 247 21.19 12.36 29.24
N ILE A 248 20.54 13.19 30.07
CA ILE A 248 19.10 13.15 30.32
C ILE A 248 18.58 14.52 30.75
N THR A 249 17.37 14.89 30.33
CA THR A 249 16.76 16.18 30.70
C THR A 249 16.41 16.22 32.19
N GLU A 250 16.49 17.40 32.82
CA GLU A 250 16.18 17.55 34.26
C GLU A 250 14.75 17.15 34.63
N SER A 251 13.83 17.20 33.64
CA SER A 251 12.44 16.78 33.80
C SER A 251 12.28 15.33 34.25
N VAL A 252 13.29 14.47 34.07
CA VAL A 252 13.26 13.07 34.53
C VAL A 252 12.93 12.94 36.02
N THR A 253 13.34 13.92 36.83
CA THR A 253 13.08 13.94 38.28
C THR A 253 11.58 13.91 38.57
N TYR A 254 10.77 14.60 37.77
CA TYR A 254 9.31 14.62 37.93
C TYR A 254 8.64 13.32 37.46
N HIS A 255 9.29 12.54 36.59
CA HIS A 255 8.73 11.33 36.00
C HIS A 255 9.15 10.04 36.73
N LEU A 256 10.45 9.92 37.04
CA LEU A 256 11.03 8.72 37.65
C LEU A 256 11.43 8.92 39.11
N GLY A 257 11.44 10.16 39.61
CA GLY A 257 11.86 10.48 40.98
C GLY A 257 13.37 10.50 41.20
N TYR A 258 14.18 10.21 40.17
CA TYR A 258 15.64 10.25 40.24
C TYR A 258 16.19 11.58 39.73
N PRO A 259 17.18 12.18 40.42
CA PRO A 259 17.90 13.33 39.87
C PRO A 259 18.78 12.89 38.70
N ARG A 260 18.94 13.78 37.71
CA ARG A 260 19.77 13.56 36.51
C ARG A 260 21.16 12.99 36.84
N GLN A 261 21.81 13.52 37.87
CA GLN A 261 23.18 13.19 38.23
C GLN A 261 23.34 11.73 38.70
N GLU A 262 22.29 11.12 39.25
CA GLU A 262 22.31 9.71 39.67
C GLU A 262 22.15 8.75 38.50
N LEU A 263 21.46 9.18 37.44
CA LEU A 263 21.19 8.34 36.28
C LEU A 263 22.34 8.34 35.27
N ILE A 264 23.10 9.43 35.14
CA ILE A 264 24.24 9.49 34.22
C ILE A 264 25.26 8.41 34.58
N GLY A 265 25.66 7.61 33.59
CA GLY A 265 26.59 6.49 33.75
C GLY A 265 25.96 5.18 34.25
N GLN A 266 24.67 5.17 34.60
CA GLN A 266 23.94 3.94 34.90
C GLN A 266 23.44 3.28 33.62
N SER A 267 23.33 1.95 33.62
CA SER A 267 22.65 1.23 32.55
C SER A 267 21.14 1.38 32.68
N TRP A 268 20.45 1.71 31.61
CA TRP A 268 18.98 1.75 31.55
C TRP A 268 18.33 0.44 31.98
N TYR A 269 18.99 -0.70 31.74
CA TYR A 269 18.51 -2.01 32.21
C TYR A 269 18.38 -2.10 33.74
N SER A 270 19.10 -1.28 34.51
CA SER A 270 18.99 -1.25 35.97
C SER A 270 17.66 -0.64 36.46
N LEU A 271 17.00 0.15 35.60
CA LEU A 271 15.72 0.80 35.90
C LEU A 271 14.52 -0.05 35.45
N LEU A 272 14.76 -1.10 34.68
CA LEU A 272 13.69 -1.95 34.18
C LEU A 272 13.18 -2.90 35.24
N HIS A 273 11.88 -3.19 35.17
CA HIS A 273 11.32 -4.30 35.91
C HIS A 273 11.94 -5.62 35.40
N PRO A 274 12.29 -6.57 36.28
CA PRO A 274 12.92 -7.82 35.86
C PRO A 274 12.12 -8.60 34.80
N GLU A 275 10.79 -8.54 34.85
CA GLU A 275 9.91 -9.21 33.87
C GLU A 275 9.99 -8.61 32.45
N ASP A 276 10.38 -7.34 32.32
CA ASP A 276 10.45 -6.64 31.03
C ASP A 276 11.84 -6.70 30.39
N THR A 277 12.84 -7.19 31.13
CA THR A 277 14.25 -7.13 30.72
C THR A 277 14.52 -7.95 29.47
N ASP A 278 13.91 -9.14 29.34
CA ASP A 278 14.06 -10.00 28.17
C ASP A 278 13.46 -9.38 26.91
N LEU A 279 12.27 -8.77 27.03
CA LEU A 279 11.61 -8.08 25.94
C LEU A 279 12.43 -6.86 25.48
N ALA A 280 12.87 -6.06 26.43
CA ALA A 280 13.73 -4.91 26.17
C ALA A 280 15.05 -5.31 25.50
N ALA A 281 15.68 -6.39 25.96
CA ALA A 281 16.91 -6.92 25.36
C ALA A 281 16.68 -7.45 23.93
N ALA A 282 15.54 -8.09 23.67
CA ALA A 282 15.17 -8.53 22.32
C ALA A 282 14.99 -7.34 21.37
N GLN A 283 14.35 -6.26 21.84
CA GLN A 283 14.17 -5.03 21.06
C GLN A 283 15.49 -4.29 20.83
N HIS A 284 16.33 -4.17 21.86
CA HIS A 284 17.63 -3.53 21.75
C HIS A 284 18.55 -4.24 20.76
N ARG A 285 18.58 -5.59 20.73
CA ARG A 285 19.36 -6.34 19.72
C ARG A 285 18.89 -6.15 18.28
N ALA A 286 17.67 -5.61 18.07
CA ALA A 286 17.10 -5.37 16.76
C ALA A 286 17.33 -3.94 16.23
N LEU A 287 17.92 -3.05 17.05
CA LEU A 287 18.38 -1.71 16.67
C LEU A 287 19.75 -1.76 16.00
#